data_AF-A0A8H7E7S5-F1
#
_entry.id   AF-A0A8H7E7S5-F1
#
_cell.length_a   1.000
_cell.length_b   1.000
_cell.length_c   1.000
_cell.angle_alpha   90.00
_cell.angle_beta   90.00
_cell.angle_gamma   90.00
#
_symmetry.space_group_name_H-M   'P 1'
#
loop_
_entity.id
_entity.type
_entity.pdbx_description
1 polymer ?
#
loop_
_entity_poly.entity_id
_entity_poly.type
_entity_poly.pdbx_seq_one_letter_code
_entity_poly.pdbx_strand_id
1 'polypeptide(L)'
;MSDNEDFPRNYDYCVSVLSSSNKLLDLFPEIDGKMREEHPELYDDDNLPFWPRMIVVYAQWVPFSITDVPDMSWFDRIRKDSLFHLTSRVKSMSELTGDWIFRNVREFDHPYIKRTHVTTSRTLGADGWAKWVAGRIDAIVKPDDNKCWLSAQLQCFSGRNSKFFINRDNGTAFSWRDSSVCCTLDCFYEGDKAKEVAEEWHRINDTERIGPNGKFSKQDKRVLWGSYGSLDLDANWSHYYEDRDKYERLRKARRLADPKVVLTPNTFSVGR
;
A
#
# COMPACT_ATOMS: atom_id res chain seq x y z
N MET A 1 1.18 10.13 11.62
CA MET A 1 2.46 9.40 11.53
C MET A 1 3.36 10.01 10.48
N SER A 2 2.95 10.01 9.20
CA SER A 2 3.75 10.55 8.09
C SER A 2 4.26 11.98 8.32
N ASP A 3 3.40 12.83 8.88
CA ASP A 3 3.64 14.27 9.04
C ASP A 3 4.38 14.64 10.33
N ASN A 4 4.76 13.64 11.13
CA ASN A 4 5.57 13.84 12.32
C ASN A 4 6.94 13.21 12.10
N GLU A 5 7.95 14.04 11.85
CA GLU A 5 9.33 13.57 11.63
C GLU A 5 9.89 12.81 12.83
N ASP A 6 9.45 13.18 14.04
CA ASP A 6 9.85 12.61 15.31
C ASP A 6 8.98 11.44 15.77
N PHE A 7 8.06 10.97 14.92
CA PHE A 7 7.13 9.92 15.32
C PHE A 7 7.89 8.68 15.84
N PRO A 8 7.50 8.14 17.01
CA PRO A 8 8.24 7.03 17.61
C PRO A 8 8.27 5.79 16.70
N ARG A 9 9.42 5.12 16.65
CA ARG A 9 9.66 3.99 15.71
C ARG A 9 9.05 2.66 16.15
N ASN A 10 8.52 2.60 17.37
CA ASN A 10 7.87 1.43 17.96
C ASN A 10 6.46 1.21 17.43
N TYR A 11 5.87 2.19 16.74
CA TYR A 11 4.54 2.06 16.16
C TYR A 11 4.62 1.78 14.67
N ASP A 12 3.66 0.99 14.21
CA ASP A 12 3.46 0.71 12.81
C ASP A 12 1.96 0.69 12.48
N TYR A 13 1.64 1.13 11.27
CA TYR A 13 0.29 1.47 10.84
C TYR A 13 0.11 1.24 9.34
N CYS A 14 -0.79 0.33 9.01
CA CYS A 14 -1.25 0.08 7.66
C CYS A 14 -2.78 0.23 7.56
N VAL A 15 -3.23 0.84 6.48
CA VAL A 15 -4.64 0.83 6.09
C VAL A 15 -4.78 0.06 4.78
N SER A 16 -5.66 -0.93 4.76
CA SER A 16 -6.08 -1.60 3.55
C SER A 16 -7.53 -1.23 3.23
N VAL A 17 -7.84 -0.92 1.98
CA VAL A 17 -9.21 -0.69 1.51
C VAL A 17 -9.53 -1.72 0.44
N LEU A 18 -10.65 -2.42 0.63
CA LEU A 18 -11.11 -3.48 -0.25
C LEU A 18 -12.55 -3.17 -0.71
N SER A 19 -12.81 -3.25 -2.01
CA SER A 19 -14.18 -3.25 -2.54
C SER A 19 -14.99 -4.43 -2.02
N SER A 20 -16.32 -4.35 -2.18
CA SER A 20 -17.25 -5.46 -1.92
C SER A 20 -16.87 -6.71 -2.70
N SER A 21 -17.41 -7.85 -2.28
CA SER A 21 -17.14 -9.18 -2.84
C SER A 21 -15.73 -9.72 -2.58
N ASN A 22 -14.93 -9.08 -1.73
CA ASN A 22 -13.72 -9.69 -1.21
C ASN A 22 -14.06 -10.82 -0.21
N LYS A 23 -13.19 -11.81 -0.09
CA LYS A 23 -13.41 -12.95 0.81
C LYS A 23 -13.00 -12.62 2.24
N LEU A 24 -13.82 -11.85 2.95
CA LEU A 24 -13.49 -11.36 4.29
C LEU A 24 -13.19 -12.49 5.29
N LEU A 25 -13.98 -13.56 5.27
CA LEU A 25 -13.81 -14.68 6.21
C LEU A 25 -12.55 -15.50 5.96
N ASP A 26 -11.97 -15.43 4.75
CA ASP A 26 -10.65 -16.01 4.50
C ASP A 26 -9.57 -15.25 5.30
N LEU A 27 -9.84 -13.98 5.65
CA LEU A 27 -8.93 -13.11 6.40
C LEU A 27 -9.23 -13.12 7.90
N PHE A 28 -10.51 -13.10 8.27
CA PHE A 28 -10.96 -12.98 9.67
C PHE A 28 -12.15 -13.93 9.95
N PRO A 29 -11.93 -15.25 10.03
CA PRO A 29 -13.02 -16.20 10.25
C PRO A 29 -13.74 -15.98 11.58
N GLU A 30 -13.08 -15.41 12.59
CA GLU A 30 -13.66 -15.18 13.92
C GLU A 30 -14.76 -14.11 13.98
N ILE A 31 -14.95 -13.31 12.93
CA ILE A 31 -15.92 -12.21 12.96
C ILE A 31 -17.31 -12.60 12.46
N ASP A 32 -17.47 -13.76 11.81
CA ASP A 32 -18.74 -14.17 11.18
C ASP A 32 -19.92 -14.13 12.16
N GLY A 33 -19.81 -14.86 13.27
CA GLY A 33 -20.90 -14.94 14.26
C GLY A 33 -21.26 -13.59 14.87
N LYS A 34 -20.26 -12.73 15.13
CA LYS A 34 -20.49 -11.41 15.71
C LYS A 34 -21.09 -10.44 14.71
N MET A 35 -20.61 -10.42 13.46
CA MET A 35 -21.19 -9.62 12.39
C MET A 35 -22.64 -10.02 12.14
N ARG A 36 -22.97 -11.31 12.25
CA ARG A 36 -24.36 -11.78 12.10
C ARG A 36 -25.29 -11.29 13.22
N GLU A 37 -24.78 -11.20 14.45
CA GLU A 37 -25.54 -10.72 15.59
C GLU A 37 -25.74 -9.20 15.56
N GLU A 38 -24.66 -8.45 15.31
CA GLU A 38 -24.65 -6.98 15.39
C GLU A 38 -25.08 -6.29 14.09
N HIS A 39 -24.91 -6.96 12.94
CA HIS A 39 -25.18 -6.43 11.60
C HIS A 39 -25.94 -7.45 10.71
N PRO A 40 -27.14 -7.90 11.12
CA PRO A 40 -27.92 -8.88 10.36
C PRO A 40 -28.27 -8.39 8.96
N GLU A 41 -28.30 -7.08 8.71
CA GLU A 41 -28.54 -6.48 7.39
C GLU A 41 -27.50 -6.82 6.32
N LEU A 42 -26.34 -7.36 6.70
CA LEU A 42 -25.28 -7.78 5.79
C LEU A 42 -25.43 -9.23 5.30
N TYR A 43 -26.41 -9.96 5.82
CA TYR A 43 -26.69 -11.35 5.48
C TYR A 43 -28.00 -11.43 4.71
N ASP A 44 -28.02 -12.20 3.63
CA ASP A 44 -29.25 -12.48 2.90
C ASP A 44 -30.11 -13.56 3.58
N ASP A 45 -31.28 -13.83 3.02
CA ASP A 45 -32.24 -14.83 3.54
C ASP A 45 -31.65 -16.25 3.62
N ASP A 46 -30.62 -16.55 2.82
CA ASP A 46 -29.90 -17.84 2.80
C ASP A 46 -28.72 -17.87 3.79
N ASN A 47 -28.55 -16.83 4.62
CA ASN A 47 -27.39 -16.60 5.49
C ASN A 47 -26.05 -16.53 4.73
N LEU A 48 -26.06 -16.23 3.43
CA LEU A 48 -24.85 -15.95 2.69
C LEU A 48 -24.45 -14.49 2.93
N PRO A 49 -23.18 -14.25 3.31
CA PRO A 49 -22.74 -12.89 3.59
C PRO A 49 -22.51 -12.12 2.30
N PHE A 50 -23.15 -10.96 2.16
CA PHE A 50 -22.75 -9.96 1.17
C PHE A 50 -21.71 -9.05 1.82
N TRP A 51 -20.42 -9.35 1.62
CA TRP A 51 -19.36 -8.58 2.28
C TRP A 51 -19.31 -7.14 1.74
N PRO A 52 -19.43 -6.15 2.64
CA PRO A 52 -19.44 -4.75 2.24
C PRO A 52 -18.04 -4.31 1.81
N ARG A 53 -17.97 -3.10 1.27
CA ARG A 53 -16.69 -2.38 1.12
C ARG A 53 -16.08 -2.19 2.50
N MET A 54 -14.76 -2.36 2.63
CA MET A 54 -14.11 -2.38 3.94
C MET A 54 -12.82 -1.57 3.99
N ILE A 55 -12.58 -1.06 5.20
CA ILE A 55 -11.32 -0.47 5.59
C ILE A 55 -10.78 -1.32 6.74
N VAL A 56 -9.64 -1.97 6.52
CA VAL A 56 -8.94 -2.76 7.53
C VAL A 56 -7.75 -1.96 8.01
N VAL A 57 -7.66 -1.74 9.32
CA VAL A 57 -6.55 -0.99 9.92
C VAL A 57 -5.72 -1.93 10.79
N TYR A 58 -4.46 -2.11 10.39
CA TYR A 58 -3.45 -2.77 11.21
C TYR A 58 -2.69 -1.70 11.98
N ALA A 59 -2.88 -1.67 13.29
CA ALA A 59 -2.18 -0.78 14.21
C ALA A 59 -1.42 -1.63 15.22
N GLN A 60 -0.10 -1.48 15.28
CA GLN A 60 0.75 -2.31 16.12
C GLN A 60 1.82 -1.49 16.82
N TRP A 61 2.30 -2.04 17.93
CA TRP A 61 3.36 -1.45 18.73
C TRP A 61 4.33 -2.51 19.24
N VAL A 62 5.62 -2.19 19.25
CA VAL A 62 6.71 -3.06 19.71
C VAL A 62 7.49 -2.39 20.85
N PRO A 63 7.64 -3.06 22.02
CA PRO A 63 8.54 -2.59 23.06
C PRO A 63 10.00 -2.72 22.62
N PHE A 64 10.86 -1.76 22.97
CA PHE A 64 12.33 -1.92 22.89
C PHE A 64 12.98 -2.19 24.24
N SER A 65 12.22 -2.03 25.32
CA SER A 65 12.58 -2.43 26.67
C SER A 65 11.39 -3.08 27.38
N ILE A 66 11.66 -3.84 28.45
CA ILE A 66 10.60 -4.48 29.26
C ILE A 66 9.71 -3.47 30.00
N THR A 67 10.16 -2.24 30.16
CA THR A 67 9.43 -1.16 30.83
C THR A 67 8.68 -0.26 29.86
N ASP A 68 8.88 -0.44 28.56
CA ASP A 68 8.19 0.37 27.56
C ASP A 68 6.69 0.03 27.61
N VAL A 69 5.86 1.06 27.49
CA VAL A 69 4.41 0.92 27.35
C VAL A 69 3.92 1.79 26.19
N PRO A 70 2.92 1.33 25.41
CA PRO A 70 2.33 2.14 24.37
C PRO A 70 1.49 3.28 24.97
N ASP A 71 1.40 4.38 24.22
CA ASP A 71 0.36 5.39 24.40
C ASP A 71 -0.95 4.85 23.81
N MET A 72 -1.84 4.41 24.70
CA MET A 72 -3.12 3.84 24.31
C MET A 72 -4.04 4.85 23.62
N SER A 73 -3.88 6.16 23.85
CA SER A 73 -4.69 7.19 23.19
C SER A 73 -4.49 7.22 21.68
N TRP A 74 -3.33 6.77 21.19
CA TRP A 74 -3.09 6.59 19.76
C TRP A 74 -3.99 5.50 19.16
N PHE A 75 -4.09 4.36 19.85
CA PHE A 75 -4.97 3.26 19.44
C PHE A 75 -6.44 3.61 19.57
N ASP A 76 -6.83 4.33 20.63
CA ASP A 76 -8.23 4.70 20.87
C ASP A 76 -8.76 5.64 19.78
N ARG A 77 -7.92 6.54 19.27
CA ARG A 77 -8.27 7.37 18.11
C ARG A 77 -8.52 6.57 16.84
N ILE A 78 -7.83 5.45 16.66
CA ILE A 78 -7.98 4.58 15.49
C ILE A 78 -9.26 3.74 15.61
N ARG A 79 -9.54 3.23 16.82
CA ARG A 79 -10.75 2.45 17.10
C ARG A 79 -12.03 3.27 17.03
N LYS A 80 -11.92 4.59 17.21
CA LYS A 80 -13.06 5.50 17.10
C LYS A 80 -13.76 5.29 15.76
N ASP A 81 -15.07 5.08 15.81
CA ASP A 81 -15.94 4.87 14.64
C ASP A 81 -15.70 3.55 13.88
N SER A 82 -14.87 2.63 14.39
CA SER A 82 -14.72 1.29 13.83
C SER A 82 -15.94 0.42 14.17
N LEU A 83 -16.50 -0.27 13.18
CA LEU A 83 -17.61 -1.22 13.38
C LEU A 83 -17.19 -2.37 14.31
N PHE A 84 -15.96 -2.86 14.13
CA PHE A 84 -15.43 -3.95 14.92
C PHE A 84 -13.93 -3.76 15.18
N HIS A 85 -13.46 -4.25 16.32
CA HIS A 85 -12.04 -4.34 16.65
C HIS A 85 -11.74 -5.73 17.20
N LEU A 86 -10.74 -6.38 16.62
CA LEU A 86 -10.19 -7.62 17.17
C LEU A 86 -9.51 -7.33 18.52
N THR A 87 -9.64 -8.25 19.46
CA THR A 87 -8.87 -8.20 20.72
C THR A 87 -7.38 -8.09 20.38
N SER A 88 -6.67 -7.17 21.02
CA SER A 88 -5.23 -7.03 20.85
C SER A 88 -4.52 -8.34 21.20
N ARG A 89 -3.68 -8.84 20.28
CA ARG A 89 -2.88 -10.06 20.49
C ARG A 89 -1.40 -9.71 20.40
N VAL A 90 -0.60 -10.36 21.23
CA VAL A 90 0.86 -10.36 21.07
C VAL A 90 1.19 -11.42 20.01
N LYS A 91 1.88 -11.01 18.94
CA LYS A 91 2.25 -11.86 17.81
C LYS A 91 3.70 -11.63 17.42
N SER A 92 4.34 -12.62 16.81
CA SER A 92 5.64 -12.44 16.18
C SER A 92 5.54 -11.54 14.95
N MET A 93 6.65 -10.88 14.57
CA MET A 93 6.67 -10.07 13.34
C MET A 93 6.33 -10.87 12.09
N SER A 94 6.68 -12.16 12.03
CA SER A 94 6.33 -13.06 10.93
C SER A 94 4.82 -13.27 10.80
N GLU A 95 4.12 -13.42 11.93
CA GLU A 95 2.67 -13.55 11.92
C GLU A 95 1.99 -12.23 11.56
N LEU A 96 2.44 -11.12 12.15
CA LEU A 96 1.92 -9.77 11.86
C LEU A 96 2.08 -9.41 10.37
N THR A 97 3.24 -9.73 9.79
CA THR A 97 3.48 -9.49 8.36
C THR A 97 2.54 -10.33 7.50
N GLY A 98 2.31 -11.60 7.86
CA GLY A 98 1.37 -12.46 7.15
C GLY A 98 -0.08 -11.98 7.19
N ASP A 99 -0.50 -11.37 8.30
CA ASP A 99 -1.82 -10.75 8.42
C ASP A 99 -1.91 -9.48 7.56
N TRP A 100 -0.86 -8.65 7.58
CA TRP A 100 -0.78 -7.40 6.83
C TRP A 100 -0.85 -7.58 5.31
N ILE A 101 -0.09 -8.54 4.75
CA ILE A 101 -0.05 -8.77 3.30
C ILE A 101 -1.21 -9.62 2.79
N PHE A 102 -2.10 -10.04 3.70
CA PHE A 102 -3.15 -11.03 3.47
C PHE A 102 -2.60 -12.40 3.02
N ARG A 103 -3.31 -13.49 3.39
CA ARG A 103 -2.88 -14.86 3.08
C ARG A 103 -3.60 -15.47 1.88
N ASN A 104 -4.57 -14.77 1.33
CA ASN A 104 -5.26 -15.15 0.11
C ASN A 104 -4.29 -15.10 -1.08
N VAL A 105 -4.53 -15.95 -2.07
CA VAL A 105 -3.73 -15.99 -3.31
C VAL A 105 -3.89 -14.67 -4.10
N ARG A 106 -5.07 -14.06 -4.00
CA ARG A 106 -5.44 -12.83 -4.71
C ARG A 106 -6.65 -12.17 -4.07
N GLU A 107 -6.74 -10.85 -4.12
CA GLU A 107 -7.87 -10.07 -3.60
C GLU A 107 -9.12 -10.26 -4.46
N PHE A 108 -8.97 -10.21 -5.80
CA PHE A 108 -10.05 -10.42 -6.76
C PHE A 108 -9.54 -11.22 -7.98
N ASP A 109 -10.39 -12.10 -8.52
CA ASP A 109 -10.04 -12.94 -9.68
C ASP A 109 -10.30 -12.23 -11.02
N HIS A 110 -9.70 -11.05 -11.18
CA HIS A 110 -9.89 -10.18 -12.36
C HIS A 110 -8.56 -9.59 -12.81
N PRO A 111 -8.39 -9.21 -14.09
CA PRO A 111 -7.26 -8.36 -14.49
C PRO A 111 -7.28 -7.03 -13.72
N TYR A 112 -6.12 -6.39 -13.58
CA TYR A 112 -6.00 -5.16 -12.80
C TYR A 112 -4.93 -4.22 -13.34
N ILE A 113 -5.11 -2.94 -13.06
CA ILE A 113 -4.14 -1.89 -13.29
C ILE A 113 -3.57 -1.49 -11.94
N LYS A 114 -2.28 -1.75 -11.73
CA LYS A 114 -1.57 -1.39 -10.50
C LYS A 114 -0.95 -0.01 -10.54
N ARG A 115 -0.93 0.63 -9.37
CA ARG A 115 -0.14 1.85 -9.11
C ARG A 115 0.44 1.84 -7.71
N THR A 116 1.76 1.70 -7.63
CA THR A 116 2.50 1.81 -6.38
C THR A 116 3.42 3.00 -6.41
N HIS A 117 3.23 3.93 -5.48
CA HIS A 117 4.13 5.06 -5.30
C HIS A 117 4.56 5.19 -3.85
N VAL A 118 5.73 5.79 -3.65
CA VAL A 118 6.20 6.26 -2.36
C VAL A 118 6.36 7.77 -2.39
N THR A 119 6.31 8.40 -1.22
CA THR A 119 6.54 9.84 -1.08
C THR A 119 7.45 10.12 0.10
N THR A 120 8.14 11.25 0.07
CA THR A 120 8.92 11.79 1.20
C THR A 120 8.21 12.94 1.90
N SER A 121 6.99 13.28 1.47
CA SER A 121 6.22 14.39 2.04
C SER A 121 5.97 14.19 3.53
N ARG A 122 6.07 15.28 4.28
CA ARG A 122 5.76 15.37 5.73
C ARG A 122 4.58 16.30 6.00
N THR A 123 3.82 16.64 4.96
CA THR A 123 2.73 17.62 5.01
C THR A 123 1.45 17.06 4.38
N LEU A 124 1.34 15.74 4.20
CA LEU A 124 0.22 15.12 3.47
C LEU A 124 -1.15 15.49 4.07
N GLY A 125 -1.25 15.58 5.39
CA GLY A 125 -2.44 16.02 6.08
C GLY A 125 -2.77 17.49 5.80
N ALA A 126 -1.76 18.37 5.85
CA ALA A 126 -1.92 19.80 5.56
C ALA A 126 -2.23 20.06 4.07
N ASP A 127 -1.64 19.28 3.16
CA ASP A 127 -1.82 19.38 1.71
C ASP A 127 -3.17 18.80 1.24
N GLY A 128 -3.97 18.26 2.16
CA GLY A 128 -5.28 17.68 1.88
C GLY A 128 -5.23 16.35 1.14
N TRP A 129 -4.09 15.65 1.16
CA TRP A 129 -3.92 14.36 0.47
C TRP A 129 -4.91 13.31 0.97
N ALA A 130 -5.14 13.22 2.29
CA ALA A 130 -6.06 12.24 2.87
C ALA A 130 -7.49 12.39 2.32
N LYS A 131 -7.98 13.64 2.21
CA LYS A 131 -9.29 13.93 1.63
C LYS A 131 -9.32 13.61 0.13
N TRP A 132 -8.24 13.95 -0.59
CA TRP A 132 -8.13 13.66 -2.01
C TRP A 132 -8.13 12.15 -2.29
N VAL A 133 -7.29 11.38 -1.61
CA VAL A 133 -7.18 9.93 -1.85
C VAL A 133 -8.47 9.22 -1.48
N ALA A 134 -9.13 9.60 -0.38
CA ALA A 134 -10.46 9.08 -0.03
C ALA A 134 -11.49 9.37 -1.13
N GLY A 135 -11.50 10.60 -1.68
CA GLY A 135 -12.37 10.95 -2.80
C GLY A 135 -12.08 10.16 -4.08
N ARG A 136 -10.81 9.85 -4.37
CA ARG A 136 -10.44 8.98 -5.52
C ARG A 136 -10.87 7.54 -5.30
N ILE A 137 -10.70 7.01 -4.08
CA ILE A 137 -11.20 5.68 -3.71
C ILE A 137 -12.72 5.62 -3.87
N ASP A 138 -13.45 6.60 -3.33
CA ASP A 138 -14.90 6.70 -3.48
C ASP A 138 -15.35 6.70 -4.93
N ALA A 139 -14.64 7.44 -5.80
CA ALA A 139 -14.98 7.55 -7.22
C ALA A 139 -14.96 6.21 -7.98
N ILE A 140 -14.18 5.23 -7.51
CA ILE A 140 -14.11 3.90 -8.13
C ILE A 140 -14.89 2.85 -7.36
N VAL A 141 -14.97 2.98 -6.04
CA VAL A 141 -15.59 1.98 -5.17
C VAL A 141 -17.10 2.18 -5.03
N LYS A 142 -17.61 3.43 -5.03
CA LYS A 142 -19.05 3.74 -4.79
C LYS A 142 -20.01 3.31 -5.90
N PRO A 143 -19.69 3.42 -7.20
CA PRO A 143 -20.59 2.95 -8.25
C PRO A 143 -20.75 1.43 -8.16
N ASP A 144 -21.99 0.93 -8.24
CA ASP A 144 -22.27 -0.51 -8.13
C ASP A 144 -22.16 -1.26 -9.48
N ASP A 145 -22.23 -0.52 -10.59
CA ASP A 145 -22.35 -1.06 -11.95
C ASP A 145 -21.11 -0.85 -12.83
N ASN A 146 -20.06 -0.20 -12.30
CA ASN A 146 -18.83 0.09 -13.05
C ASN A 146 -17.92 -1.13 -13.27
N LYS A 147 -18.25 -2.28 -12.64
CA LYS A 147 -17.48 -3.53 -12.69
C LYS A 147 -15.99 -3.33 -12.38
N CYS A 148 -15.70 -2.45 -11.42
CA CYS A 148 -14.36 -2.18 -10.93
C CYS A 148 -14.27 -2.50 -9.43
N TRP A 149 -13.15 -3.08 -9.01
CA TRP A 149 -12.85 -3.38 -7.62
C TRP A 149 -11.50 -2.82 -7.24
N LEU A 150 -11.40 -2.24 -6.04
CA LEU A 150 -10.16 -1.67 -5.55
C LEU A 150 -9.55 -2.57 -4.50
N SER A 151 -8.25 -2.82 -4.63
CA SER A 151 -7.37 -3.15 -3.51
C SER A 151 -6.41 -1.98 -3.33
N ALA A 152 -6.45 -1.34 -2.16
CA ALA A 152 -5.52 -0.28 -1.80
C ALA A 152 -4.82 -0.61 -0.49
N GLN A 153 -3.54 -0.30 -0.40
CA GLN A 153 -2.77 -0.43 0.83
C GLN A 153 -1.94 0.84 1.05
N LEU A 154 -2.07 1.42 2.24
CA LEU A 154 -1.41 2.64 2.64
C LEU A 154 -0.56 2.35 3.88
N GLN A 155 0.74 2.25 3.66
CA GLN A 155 1.72 1.96 4.70
C GLN A 155 2.43 3.23 5.11
N CYS A 156 2.35 3.58 6.40
CA CYS A 156 3.12 4.69 6.94
C CYS A 156 4.54 4.23 7.30
N PHE A 157 5.53 4.84 6.67
CA PHE A 157 6.92 4.72 7.11
C PHE A 157 7.19 5.89 8.06
N SER A 158 7.44 5.57 9.33
CA SER A 158 7.73 6.60 10.34
C SER A 158 8.95 7.46 9.96
N GLY A 159 9.08 8.64 10.57
CA GLY A 159 10.07 9.66 10.24
C GLY A 159 11.53 9.29 10.55
N ARG A 160 12.34 10.25 10.99
CA ARG A 160 13.81 10.07 11.13
C ARG A 160 14.21 8.93 12.07
N ASN A 161 13.31 8.53 12.96
CA ASN A 161 13.52 7.43 13.92
C ASN A 161 13.27 6.03 13.32
N SER A 162 12.65 5.94 12.14
CA SER A 162 12.35 4.66 11.49
C SER A 162 13.61 3.91 11.10
N LYS A 163 13.61 2.58 11.27
CA LYS A 163 14.68 1.71 10.75
C LYS A 163 14.77 1.77 9.23
N PHE A 164 13.67 2.10 8.55
CA PHE A 164 13.68 2.31 7.10
C PHE A 164 14.63 3.47 6.73
N PHE A 165 14.54 4.60 7.45
CA PHE A 165 15.37 5.78 7.24
C PHE A 165 16.80 5.61 7.77
N ILE A 166 16.95 5.07 8.99
CA ILE A 166 18.25 4.91 9.64
C ILE A 166 19.17 3.97 8.83
N ASN A 167 18.60 2.94 8.21
CA ASN A 167 19.36 1.96 7.43
C ASN A 167 19.55 2.37 5.96
N ARG A 168 19.29 3.62 5.57
CA ARG A 168 19.35 4.03 4.14
C ARG A 168 20.72 3.86 3.49
N ASP A 169 21.79 4.05 4.26
CA ASP A 169 23.17 4.02 3.78
C ASP A 169 23.86 2.66 4.02
N ASN A 170 23.07 1.58 4.17
CA ASN A 170 23.58 0.24 4.49
C ASN A 170 24.12 -0.55 3.28
N GLY A 171 24.39 0.12 2.15
CA GLY A 171 24.94 -0.50 0.94
C GLY A 171 23.93 -1.29 0.11
N THR A 172 22.63 -1.20 0.37
CA THR A 172 21.61 -1.91 -0.43
C THR A 172 21.25 -1.20 -1.73
N ALA A 173 20.79 -1.96 -2.72
CA ALA A 173 20.26 -1.43 -3.98
C ALA A 173 18.87 -0.76 -3.83
N PHE A 174 18.25 -0.88 -2.66
CA PHE A 174 16.90 -0.36 -2.43
C PHE A 174 16.94 1.15 -2.20
N SER A 175 16.32 1.90 -3.10
CA SER A 175 16.21 3.36 -3.05
C SER A 175 14.97 3.83 -2.28
N TRP A 176 14.85 5.15 -2.09
CA TRP A 176 13.69 5.80 -1.47
C TRP A 176 13.50 5.47 0.02
N ARG A 177 14.60 5.19 0.71
CA ARG A 177 14.62 4.88 2.15
C ARG A 177 14.19 6.04 3.06
N ASP A 178 14.04 7.23 2.48
CA ASP A 178 13.52 8.45 3.09
C ASP A 178 11.99 8.60 3.01
N SER A 179 11.31 7.63 2.39
CA SER A 179 9.87 7.68 2.21
C SER A 179 9.10 7.75 3.55
N SER A 180 8.02 8.51 3.56
CA SER A 180 7.07 8.68 4.65
C SER A 180 5.83 7.79 4.52
N VAL A 181 5.40 7.51 3.29
CA VAL A 181 4.23 6.68 2.99
C VAL A 181 4.47 5.90 1.71
N CYS A 182 4.12 4.62 1.70
CA CYS A 182 3.87 3.84 0.49
C CYS A 182 2.37 3.73 0.29
N CYS A 183 1.90 3.91 -0.94
CA CYS A 183 0.49 3.75 -1.26
C CYS A 183 0.33 2.98 -2.57
N THR A 184 -0.31 1.82 -2.48
CA THR A 184 -0.80 1.02 -3.61
C THR A 184 -2.26 1.35 -3.86
N LEU A 185 -2.61 1.44 -5.15
CA LEU A 185 -3.97 1.62 -5.63
C LEU A 185 -4.12 0.70 -6.83
N ASP A 186 -4.70 -0.47 -6.62
CA ASP A 186 -4.80 -1.50 -7.65
C ASP A 186 -6.28 -1.68 -8.02
N CYS A 187 -6.62 -1.29 -9.25
CA CYS A 187 -7.99 -1.33 -9.75
C CYS A 187 -8.18 -2.56 -10.64
N PHE A 188 -8.91 -3.53 -10.11
CA PHE A 188 -9.40 -4.71 -10.80
C PHE A 188 -10.63 -4.36 -11.64
N TYR A 189 -10.82 -5.04 -12.77
CA TYR A 189 -11.92 -4.72 -13.69
C TYR A 189 -12.41 -5.95 -14.45
N GLU A 190 -13.67 -5.92 -14.89
CA GLU A 190 -14.26 -6.96 -15.73
C GLU A 190 -14.78 -6.40 -17.08
N GLY A 191 -14.14 -6.82 -18.18
CA GLY A 191 -14.50 -6.42 -19.53
C GLY A 191 -13.92 -5.07 -19.98
N ASP A 192 -14.03 -4.79 -21.29
CA ASP A 192 -13.33 -3.66 -21.90
C ASP A 192 -13.84 -2.29 -21.43
N LYS A 193 -15.16 -2.15 -21.20
CA LYS A 193 -15.74 -0.90 -20.68
C LYS A 193 -15.21 -0.56 -19.29
N ALA A 194 -15.12 -1.55 -18.40
CA ALA A 194 -14.59 -1.37 -17.05
C ALA A 194 -13.09 -1.07 -17.07
N LYS A 195 -12.36 -1.67 -18.02
CA LYS A 195 -10.95 -1.35 -18.27
C LYS A 195 -10.76 0.13 -18.60
N GLU A 196 -11.56 0.69 -19.50
CA GLU A 196 -11.49 2.12 -19.86
C GLU A 196 -11.76 3.02 -18.64
N VAL A 197 -12.73 2.66 -17.80
CA VAL A 197 -13.02 3.36 -16.54
C VAL A 197 -11.81 3.30 -15.60
N ALA A 198 -11.20 2.13 -15.42
CA ALA A 198 -10.02 1.96 -14.58
C ALA A 198 -8.80 2.72 -15.12
N GLU A 199 -8.58 2.72 -16.44
CA GLU A 199 -7.51 3.47 -17.11
C GLU A 199 -7.69 4.98 -16.91
N GLU A 200 -8.89 5.51 -17.13
CA GLU A 200 -9.17 6.94 -16.94
C GLU A 200 -9.05 7.34 -15.47
N TRP A 201 -9.55 6.51 -14.55
CA TRP A 201 -9.40 6.74 -13.12
C TRP A 201 -7.93 6.85 -12.71
N HIS A 202 -7.09 5.95 -13.22
CA HIS A 202 -5.64 5.99 -13.00
C HIS A 202 -4.95 7.15 -13.70
N ARG A 203 -5.37 7.53 -14.90
CA ARG A 203 -4.82 8.70 -15.60
C ARG A 203 -5.03 9.98 -14.80
N ILE A 204 -6.23 10.17 -14.25
CA ILE A 204 -6.55 11.30 -13.36
C ILE A 204 -5.69 11.21 -12.10
N ASN A 205 -5.61 10.03 -11.48
CA ASN A 205 -4.76 9.83 -10.30
C ASN A 205 -3.32 10.21 -10.59
N ASP A 206 -2.69 9.65 -11.63
CA ASP A 206 -1.29 9.90 -11.97
C ASP A 206 -1.04 11.40 -12.22
N THR A 207 -1.98 12.09 -12.88
CA THR A 207 -1.87 13.54 -13.17
C THR A 207 -1.92 14.39 -11.90
N GLU A 208 -2.78 14.06 -10.93
CA GLU A 208 -2.98 14.86 -9.71
C GLU A 208 -2.10 14.43 -8.54
N ARG A 209 -1.62 13.18 -8.55
CA ARG A 209 -0.91 12.54 -7.43
C ARG A 209 0.57 12.91 -7.40
N ILE A 210 1.21 12.93 -8.56
CA ILE A 210 2.67 13.05 -8.70
C ILE A 210 3.09 14.26 -9.54
N GLY A 211 4.31 14.74 -9.32
CA GLY A 211 4.91 15.88 -10.02
C GLY A 211 4.92 17.18 -9.19
N PRO A 212 5.40 18.31 -9.73
CA PRO A 212 5.62 19.54 -8.95
C PRO A 212 4.39 20.03 -8.17
N ASN A 213 3.19 19.82 -8.73
CA ASN A 213 1.92 20.16 -8.10
C ASN A 213 1.18 18.95 -7.52
N GLY A 214 1.82 17.77 -7.53
CA GLY A 214 1.25 16.52 -7.06
C GLY A 214 0.86 16.58 -5.59
N LYS A 215 -0.29 15.97 -5.26
CA LYS A 215 -0.85 15.93 -3.90
C LYS A 215 -0.18 14.89 -3.00
N PHE A 216 0.41 13.84 -3.57
CA PHE A 216 1.07 12.80 -2.81
C PHE A 216 2.58 12.96 -2.81
N SER A 217 3.19 13.14 -3.99
CA SER A 217 4.64 13.27 -4.13
C SER A 217 5.00 14.32 -5.17
N LYS A 218 6.08 15.07 -4.91
CA LYS A 218 6.62 16.06 -5.85
C LYS A 218 7.46 15.44 -6.97
N GLN A 219 7.87 14.20 -6.77
CA GLN A 219 8.61 13.37 -7.72
C GLN A 219 7.90 12.05 -7.90
N ASP A 220 7.94 11.49 -9.11
CA ASP A 220 7.50 10.13 -9.34
C ASP A 220 8.54 9.14 -8.78
N LYS A 221 8.24 8.61 -7.59
CA LYS A 221 9.06 7.63 -6.87
C LYS A 221 8.29 6.32 -6.75
N ARG A 222 8.87 5.24 -7.26
CA ARG A 222 8.29 3.91 -7.39
C ARG A 222 9.22 2.86 -6.78
N VAL A 223 8.66 1.71 -6.46
CA VAL A 223 9.38 0.56 -5.91
C VAL A 223 9.35 -0.60 -6.90
N LEU A 224 10.43 -1.37 -6.97
CA LEU A 224 10.61 -2.42 -7.98
C LEU A 224 9.52 -3.51 -7.91
N TRP A 225 9.07 -3.89 -6.71
CA TRP A 225 8.03 -4.90 -6.53
C TRP A 225 6.65 -4.44 -7.04
N GLY A 226 6.42 -3.12 -7.08
CA GLY A 226 5.18 -2.49 -7.51
C GLY A 226 5.30 -1.83 -8.89
N SER A 227 6.23 -2.28 -9.74
CA SER A 227 6.53 -1.65 -11.04
C SER A 227 5.33 -1.61 -11.99
N TYR A 228 5.23 -0.57 -12.81
CA TYR A 228 4.17 -0.43 -13.83
C TYR A 228 4.59 0.55 -14.93
N GLY A 229 3.80 0.60 -16.01
CA GLY A 229 4.04 1.45 -17.17
C GLY A 229 5.03 0.80 -18.14
N SER A 230 6.03 1.55 -18.58
CA SER A 230 7.06 1.05 -19.49
C SER A 230 7.85 -0.10 -18.87
N LEU A 231 8.08 -1.14 -19.67
CA LEU A 231 9.01 -2.21 -19.32
C LEU A 231 10.47 -1.79 -19.55
N ASP A 232 10.78 -0.64 -20.15
CA ASP A 232 12.17 -0.20 -20.29
C ASP A 232 12.66 0.45 -18.99
N LEU A 233 13.37 -0.33 -18.16
CA LEU A 233 13.93 0.19 -16.90
C LEU A 233 15.04 1.21 -17.14
N ASP A 234 15.79 1.13 -18.24
CA ASP A 234 16.86 2.08 -18.54
C ASP A 234 16.32 3.45 -18.94
N ALA A 235 15.19 3.50 -19.62
CA ALA A 235 14.48 4.75 -19.89
C ALA A 235 13.78 5.34 -18.64
N ASN A 236 13.47 4.50 -17.64
CA ASN A 236 12.63 4.88 -16.49
C ASN A 236 13.36 4.77 -15.14
N TRP A 237 14.69 4.64 -15.15
CA TRP A 237 15.49 4.34 -13.96
C TRP A 237 15.27 5.34 -12.84
N SER A 238 15.05 6.62 -13.18
CA SER A 238 14.90 7.73 -12.23
C SER A 238 13.65 7.64 -11.37
N HIS A 239 12.67 6.81 -11.75
CA HIS A 239 11.52 6.49 -10.92
C HIS A 239 11.82 5.43 -9.85
N TYR A 240 12.81 4.57 -10.08
CA TYR A 240 13.11 3.40 -9.23
C TYR A 240 14.42 3.53 -8.45
N TYR A 241 15.32 4.41 -8.87
CA TYR A 241 16.62 4.65 -8.24
C TYR A 241 16.81 6.13 -7.89
N GLU A 242 17.39 6.37 -6.71
CA GLU A 242 17.52 7.72 -6.13
C GLU A 242 18.45 8.65 -6.90
N ASP A 243 19.47 8.10 -7.56
CA ASP A 243 20.44 8.85 -8.33
C ASP A 243 21.07 8.01 -9.44
N ARG A 244 21.73 8.71 -10.38
CA ARG A 244 22.36 8.09 -11.54
C ARG A 244 23.55 7.23 -11.12
N ASP A 245 24.29 7.62 -10.08
CA ASP A 245 25.51 6.94 -9.65
C ASP A 245 25.22 5.54 -9.08
N LYS A 246 24.16 5.40 -8.28
CA LYS A 246 23.60 4.12 -7.83
C LYS A 246 23.20 3.26 -9.02
N TYR A 247 22.46 3.84 -9.97
CA TYR A 247 22.04 3.08 -11.14
C TYR A 247 23.25 2.59 -11.97
N GLU A 248 24.23 3.44 -12.24
CA GLU A 248 25.47 3.05 -12.96
C GLU A 248 26.31 1.99 -12.21
N ARG A 249 26.37 2.06 -10.87
CA ARG A 249 27.00 1.00 -10.06
C ARG A 249 26.29 -0.34 -10.27
N LEU A 250 24.96 -0.34 -10.31
CA LEU A 250 24.18 -1.55 -10.59
C LEU A 250 24.37 -2.05 -12.02
N ARG A 251 24.42 -1.15 -13.03
CA ARG A 251 24.76 -1.51 -14.41
C ARG A 251 26.12 -2.20 -14.49
N LYS A 252 27.14 -1.64 -13.82
CA LYS A 252 28.49 -2.24 -13.73
C LYS A 252 28.45 -3.61 -13.07
N ALA A 253 27.75 -3.75 -11.93
CA ALA A 253 27.61 -5.02 -11.25
C ALA A 253 26.93 -6.08 -12.14
N ARG A 254 25.86 -5.70 -12.86
CA ARG A 254 25.17 -6.59 -13.81
C ARG A 254 26.08 -7.00 -14.96
N ARG A 255 26.84 -6.07 -15.57
CA ARG A 255 27.78 -6.40 -16.65
C ARG A 255 28.82 -7.45 -16.24
N LEU A 256 29.25 -7.42 -14.97
CA LEU A 256 30.21 -8.37 -14.41
C LEU A 256 29.55 -9.72 -14.08
N ALA A 257 28.36 -9.71 -13.47
CA ALA A 257 27.67 -10.90 -13.00
C ALA A 257 26.94 -11.66 -14.12
N ASP A 258 26.41 -10.95 -15.11
CA ASP A 258 25.66 -11.52 -16.24
C ASP A 258 26.21 -11.02 -17.59
N PRO A 259 27.47 -11.36 -17.94
CA PRO A 259 28.10 -10.88 -19.16
C PRO A 259 27.44 -11.41 -20.43
N LYS A 260 26.69 -12.52 -20.34
CA LYS A 260 26.03 -13.21 -21.45
C LYS A 260 24.52 -12.98 -21.50
N VAL A 261 23.95 -12.16 -20.61
CA VAL A 261 22.53 -11.78 -20.64
C VAL A 261 21.59 -12.96 -20.35
N VAL A 262 22.06 -13.96 -19.60
CA VAL A 262 21.29 -15.15 -19.25
C VAL A 262 20.18 -14.82 -18.24
N LEU A 263 20.40 -13.83 -17.37
CA LEU A 263 19.49 -13.44 -16.29
C LEU A 263 18.59 -12.26 -16.67
N THR A 264 18.15 -12.19 -17.93
CA THR A 264 17.40 -11.06 -18.49
C THR A 264 16.05 -11.51 -19.01
N PRO A 265 15.03 -11.58 -18.15
CA PRO A 265 13.72 -12.09 -18.55
C PRO A 265 12.95 -11.10 -19.46
N ASN A 266 13.19 -9.80 -19.31
CA ASN A 266 12.56 -8.74 -20.11
C ASN A 266 13.37 -7.43 -20.01
N THR A 267 12.89 -6.38 -20.68
CA THR A 267 13.50 -5.05 -20.68
C THR A 267 13.43 -4.34 -19.32
N PHE A 268 12.63 -4.84 -18.37
CA PHE A 268 12.49 -4.27 -17.03
C PHE A 268 13.60 -4.82 -16.12
N SER A 269 14.83 -4.65 -16.58
CA SER A 269 16.05 -5.13 -15.94
C SER A 269 17.13 -4.05 -16.05
N VAL A 270 17.99 -3.91 -15.03
CA VAL A 270 19.00 -2.83 -14.96
C VAL A 270 19.87 -2.80 -16.21
N GLY A 271 19.89 -1.71 -16.97
CA GLY A 271 20.63 -1.61 -18.23
C GLY A 271 22.06 -2.16 -18.19
N ARG A 272 22.56 -2.68 -19.31
CA ARG A 272 23.98 -3.03 -19.44
C ARG A 272 24.78 -1.85 -19.92
#